data_AF-A0A528A422-F1
#
_entry.id   AF-A0A528A422-F1
#
_cell.length_a   1.000
_cell.length_b   1.000
_cell.length_c   1.000
_cell.angle_alpha   90.00
_cell.angle_beta   90.00
_cell.angle_gamma   90.00
#
_symmetry.space_group_name_H-M   'P 1'
#
loop_
_entity.id
_entity.type
_entity.pdbx_description
1 polymer ?
#
loop_
_entity_poly.entity_id
_entity_poly.type
_entity_poly.pdbx_seq_one_letter_code
_entity_poly.pdbx_strand_id
1 'polypeptide(L)' 'NRSGPNPQTLQRMFGLTSAETHLALRLAQGDAPLEIARSWRLSRTTIRSQLASLFAKTETRRQAELVALLGRISVLP' A
#
# COMPACT_ATOMS: atom_id res chain seq x y z
N ASN A 1 17.74 1.75 -10.01
CA ASN A 1 16.40 2.00 -10.59
C ASN A 1 15.36 1.14 -9.90
N ARG A 2 14.70 1.64 -8.85
CA ARG A 2 13.55 0.94 -8.27
C ARG A 2 12.30 1.49 -8.93
N SER A 3 11.89 0.87 -10.04
CA SER A 3 10.56 1.11 -10.60
C SER A 3 9.56 0.59 -9.56
N GLY A 4 8.99 1.48 -8.76
CA GLY A 4 7.88 1.17 -7.87
C GLY A 4 6.59 1.00 -8.68
N PRO A 5 5.52 0.43 -8.08
CA PRO A 5 4.28 0.23 -8.81
C PRO A 5 3.68 1.58 -9.17
N ASN A 6 3.17 1.72 -10.40
CA ASN A 6 2.54 2.97 -10.83
C ASN A 6 1.27 3.23 -9.99
N PRO A 7 1.16 4.37 -9.29
CA PRO A 7 0.01 4.71 -8.45
C PRO A 7 -1.33 4.61 -9.21
N GLN A 8 -1.36 5.07 -10.46
CA GLN A 8 -2.58 5.08 -11.28
C GLN A 8 -3.02 3.66 -11.65
N THR A 9 -2.07 2.76 -11.90
CA THR A 9 -2.35 1.34 -12.16
C THR A 9 -2.95 0.67 -10.93
N LEU A 10 -2.40 0.92 -9.74
CA LEU A 10 -2.93 0.37 -8.49
C LEU A 10 -4.36 0.85 -8.20
N GLN A 11 -4.63 2.14 -8.42
CA GLN A 11 -5.96 2.72 -8.27
C GLN A 11 -6.97 2.05 -9.21
N ARG A 12 -6.62 1.87 -10.48
CA ARG A 12 -7.50 1.25 -11.47
C ARG A 12 -7.71 -0.24 -11.26
N MET A 13 -6.66 -0.97 -10.90
CA MET A 13 -6.71 -2.43 -10.74
C MET A 13 -7.47 -2.85 -9.47
N PHE A 14 -7.30 -2.13 -8.36
CA PHE A 14 -7.89 -2.51 -7.06
C PHE A 14 -8.92 -1.52 -6.53
N GLY A 15 -9.27 -0.47 -7.28
CA GLY A 15 -10.20 0.56 -6.79
C GLY A 15 -9.68 1.31 -5.56
N LEU A 16 -8.36 1.50 -5.46
CA LEU A 16 -7.75 2.19 -4.33
C LEU A 16 -8.05 3.69 -4.38
N THR A 17 -8.28 4.28 -3.21
CA THR A 17 -8.26 5.73 -3.02
C THR A 17 -6.83 6.25 -3.06
N SER A 18 -6.65 7.56 -3.18
CA SER A 18 -5.31 8.18 -3.11
C SER A 18 -4.59 7.86 -1.81
N ALA A 19 -5.29 7.87 -0.66
CA ALA A 19 -4.68 7.56 0.64
C ALA A 19 -4.20 6.10 0.71
N GLU A 20 -5.03 5.15 0.28
CA GLU A 20 -4.67 3.72 0.24
C GLU A 20 -3.51 3.46 -0.72
N THR A 21 -3.49 4.14 -1.86
CA THR A 21 -2.41 4.03 -2.85
C THR A 21 -1.09 4.52 -2.26
N HIS A 22 -1.10 5.69 -1.60
CA HIS A 22 0.10 6.21 -0.95
C HIS A 22 0.58 5.28 0.16
N LEU A 23 -0.35 4.68 0.91
CA LEU A 23 -0.02 3.74 1.97
C LEU A 23 0.64 2.48 1.38
N ALA A 24 0.05 1.91 0.33
CA ALA A 24 0.60 0.76 -0.39
C ALA A 24 2.03 1.02 -0.91
N LEU A 25 2.29 2.20 -1.46
CA LEU A 25 3.61 2.57 -1.98
C LEU A 25 4.66 2.68 -0.88
N ARG A 26 4.32 3.25 0.28
CA ARG A 26 5.23 3.32 1.44
C ARG A 26 5.52 1.93 2.00
N LEU A 27 4.51 1.07 2.09
CA LEU A 27 4.69 -0.32 2.51
C LEU A 27 5.59 -1.09 1.53
N ALA A 28 5.43 -0.87 0.21
CA ALA A 28 6.30 -1.47 -0.81
C ALA A 28 7.75 -0.97 -0.74
N GLN A 29 7.98 0.23 -0.19
CA GLN A 29 9.32 0.75 0.08
C GLN A 29 9.97 0.14 1.33
N GLY A 30 9.20 -0.63 2.13
CA GLY A 30 9.68 -1.29 3.35
C GLY A 30 9.34 -0.56 4.64
N ASP A 31 8.58 0.54 4.58
CA ASP A 31 8.20 1.29 5.78
C ASP A 31 7.26 0.49 6.69
N ALA A 32 7.42 0.64 8.00
CA ALA A 32 6.48 0.10 8.96
C ALA A 32 5.22 0.99 9.06
N PRO A 33 4.00 0.42 9.21
CA PRO A 33 2.77 1.20 9.35
C PRO A 33 2.81 2.26 10.47
N LEU A 34 3.51 1.95 11.55
CA LEU A 34 3.67 2.87 12.68
C LEU A 34 4.59 4.06 12.36
N GLU A 35 5.56 3.87 11.48
CA GLU A 35 6.42 4.96 10.99
C GLU A 35 5.66 5.85 10.02
N ILE A 36 4.85 5.25 9.14
CA ILE A 36 3.95 5.98 8.23
C ILE A 36 2.96 6.82 9.05
N ALA A 37 2.35 6.25 10.10
CA ALA A 37 1.46 6.99 11.00
C ALA A 37 2.14 8.23 11.58
N ARG A 38 3.38 8.08 12.09
CA ARG A 38 4.16 9.17 12.65
C ARG A 38 4.51 10.24 11.61
N SER A 39 5.00 9.80 10.44
CA SER A 39 5.38 10.67 9.33
C SER A 39 4.19 11.51 8.83
N TRP A 40 3.02 10.88 8.70
CA TRP A 40 1.80 11.54 8.23
C TRP A 40 1.01 12.25 9.33
N ARG A 41 1.49 12.22 10.58
CA ARG A 41 0.79 12.76 11.76
C ARG A 41 -0.64 12.22 11.90
N LEU A 42 -0.84 10.95 11.54
CA LEU A 42 -2.12 10.26 11.66
C LEU A 42 -2.13 9.34 12.87
N SER A 43 -3.34 9.06 13.38
CA SER A 43 -3.49 8.08 14.46
C SER A 43 -3.18 6.66 13.97
N ARG A 44 -2.74 5.80 14.90
CA ARG A 44 -2.56 4.37 14.63
C ARG A 44 -3.86 3.72 14.13
N THR A 45 -5.00 4.15 14.68
CA THR A 45 -6.33 3.66 14.27
C THR A 45 -6.61 4.01 12.81
N THR A 46 -6.33 5.24 12.38
CA THR A 46 -6.51 5.68 11.00
C THR A 46 -5.69 4.84 10.02
N ILE A 47 -4.40 4.62 10.31
CA ILE A 47 -3.55 3.75 9.47
C ILE A 47 -4.04 2.31 9.48
N ARG A 48 -4.51 1.79 10.63
CA ARG A 48 -5.09 0.43 10.70
C ARG A 48 -6.36 0.30 9.86
N SER A 49 -7.25 1.29 9.88
CA SER A 49 -8.45 1.29 9.04
C SER A 49 -8.11 1.33 7.55
N GLN A 50 -7.14 2.17 7.16
CA GLN A 50 -6.64 2.21 5.77
C GLN A 50 -6.00 0.87 5.37
N LEU A 51 -5.19 0.25 6.24
CA LEU A 51 -4.63 -1.09 6.01
C LEU A 51 -5.71 -2.16 5.84
N ALA A 52 -6.75 -2.15 6.67
CA ALA A 52 -7.82 -3.12 6.57
C ALA A 52 -8.58 -3.00 5.25
N SER A 53 -8.88 -1.76 4.82
CA SER A 53 -9.50 -1.50 3.51
C SER A 53 -8.58 -1.92 2.37
N LEU A 54 -7.29 -1.62 2.46
CA LEU A 54 -6.28 -2.00 1.47
C LEU A 54 -6.22 -3.53 1.33
N PHE A 55 -6.14 -4.26 2.44
CA PHE A 55 -6.13 -5.72 2.47
C PHE A 55 -7.39 -6.33 1.84
N ALA A 56 -8.57 -5.77 2.14
CA ALA A 56 -9.82 -6.21 1.51
C ALA A 56 -9.82 -5.97 0.00
N LYS A 57 -9.37 -4.80 -0.47
CA LYS A 57 -9.36 -4.43 -1.90
C LYS A 57 -8.32 -5.17 -2.72
N THR A 58 -7.20 -5.56 -2.11
CA THR A 58 -6.14 -6.31 -2.80
C THR A 58 -6.19 -7.81 -2.52
N GLU A 59 -7.24 -8.29 -1.82
CA GLU A 59 -7.42 -9.68 -1.41
C GLU A 59 -6.21 -10.28 -0.67
N THR A 60 -5.59 -9.49 0.19
CA THR A 60 -4.45 -9.92 1.03
C THR A 60 -4.82 -9.92 2.50
N ARG A 61 -4.04 -10.63 3.32
CA ARG A 61 -4.27 -10.70 4.78
C ARG A 61 -3.09 -10.19 5.59
N ARG A 62 -1.90 -10.09 4.98
CA ARG A 62 -0.66 -9.68 5.65
C ARG A 62 0.09 -8.64 4.84
N GLN A 63 0.83 -7.77 5.52
CA GLN A 63 1.68 -6.77 4.87
C GLN A 63 2.67 -7.40 3.90
N ALA A 64 3.28 -8.53 4.26
CA ALA A 64 4.22 -9.23 3.38
C ALA A 64 3.57 -9.73 2.07
N GLU A 65 2.32 -10.21 2.14
CA GLU A 65 1.56 -10.65 0.96
C GLU A 65 1.25 -9.46 0.04
N LEU A 66 0.82 -8.34 0.61
CA LEU A 66 0.61 -7.09 -0.12
C LEU A 66 1.90 -6.61 -0.79
N VAL A 67 3.03 -6.57 -0.07
CA VAL A 67 4.31 -6.13 -0.63
C VAL A 67 4.75 -7.06 -1.77
N ALA A 68 4.58 -8.36 -1.63
CA ALA A 68 4.87 -9.33 -2.69
C ALA A 68 3.97 -9.11 -3.93
N LEU A 69 2.67 -8.88 -3.73
CA LEU A 69 1.72 -8.56 -4.81
C LEU A 69 2.13 -7.29 -5.55
N LEU A 70 2.42 -6.20 -4.83
CA LEU A 70 2.84 -4.92 -5.40
C LEU A 70 4.17 -5.05 -6.17
N GLY A 71 5.10 -5.87 -5.66
CA GLY A 71 6.35 -6.18 -6.34
C GLY A 71 6.14 -6.85 -7.71
N ARG A 72 5.19 -7.80 -7.81
CA ARG A 72 4.84 -8.45 -9.09
C ARG A 72 4.27 -7.46 -10.10
N ILE A 73 3.44 -6.52 -9.66
CA ILE A 73 2.82 -5.51 -10.53
C ILE A 73 3.85 -4.49 -11.05
N SER A 74 4.85 -4.17 -10.22
CA SER A 74 5.92 -3.23 -10.60
C SER A 74 6.86 -3.77 -11.69
N VAL A 75 6.89 -5.09 -11.86
CA VAL A 75 7.74 -5.80 -12.82
C VAL A 75 7.01 -6.08 -14.14
N LEU A 76 5.69 -5.87 -14.20
CA LEU A 76 4.94 -6.00 -15.45
C LEU A 76 5.33 -4.87 -16.41
N PRO A 77 5.72 -5.18 -17.66
CA PRO A 77 6.21 -4.23 -18.66
C PRO A 77 5.16 -3.20 -19.09
#